data_AF-A0A2J6X1W3-F1
#
_entry.id   AF-A0A2J6X1W3-F1
#
_cell.length_a   1.000
_cell.length_b   1.000
_cell.length_c   1.000
_cell.angle_alpha   90.00
_cell.angle_beta   90.00
_cell.angle_gamma   90.00
#
_symmetry.space_group_name_H-M   'P 1'
#
loop_
_entity.id
_entity.type
_entity.pdbx_description
1 polymer ?
#
loop_
_entity_poly.entity_id
_entity_poly.type
_entity_poly.pdbx_seq_one_letter_code
_entity_poly.pdbx_strand_id
1 'polypeptide(L)'
;MNYLEFFGLKEDPFKITPDPDYFFESLTHRKAKNLLEYTIYSKEGFCVIIGEPGTGKTTVLKKFLSELPENFIAATIYNPMLSPEEFLKTLLDEFKIPYNKDISKNEILKKLSQFLEEKLWEGKRAIIVIDEAQLMPFETLEELRLLSNIETGKEKLVQI
;
A
#
# COMPACT_ATOMS: atom_id res chain seq x y z
N MET A 1 10.86 -17.88 39.32
CA MET A 1 9.66 -17.45 38.59
C MET A 1 10.11 -16.61 37.43
N ASN A 2 9.79 -17.03 36.21
CA ASN A 2 10.00 -16.21 35.02
C ASN A 2 9.07 -14.97 35.10
N TYR A 3 9.51 -13.83 34.59
CA TYR A 3 8.72 -12.60 34.46
C TYR A 3 7.31 -12.87 33.89
N LEU A 4 7.21 -13.71 32.87
CA LEU A 4 5.92 -14.08 32.26
C LEU A 4 5.02 -14.86 33.22
N GLU A 5 5.57 -15.81 33.98
CA GLU A 5 4.82 -16.59 34.97
C GLU A 5 4.37 -15.72 36.16
N PHE A 6 5.20 -14.78 36.59
CA PHE A 6 4.87 -13.86 37.69
C PHE A 6 3.66 -12.98 37.34
N PHE A 7 3.55 -12.54 36.07
CA PHE A 7 2.45 -11.71 35.58
C PHE A 7 1.32 -12.50 34.88
N GLY A 8 1.42 -13.83 34.77
CA GLY A 8 0.42 -14.66 34.08
C GLY A 8 0.33 -14.41 32.57
N LEU A 9 1.41 -13.95 31.95
CA LEU A 9 1.48 -13.61 30.52
C LEU A 9 1.87 -14.85 29.70
N LYS A 10 1.24 -15.01 28.52
CA LYS A 10 1.55 -16.10 27.58
C LYS A 10 2.80 -15.82 26.74
N GLU A 11 3.11 -14.55 26.55
CA GLU A 11 4.23 -14.08 25.74
C GLU A 11 4.68 -12.69 26.19
N ASP A 12 5.81 -12.23 25.63
CA ASP A 12 6.35 -10.90 25.91
C ASP A 12 5.37 -9.79 25.46
N PRO A 13 4.84 -8.97 26.39
CA PRO A 13 3.84 -7.95 26.08
C PRO A 13 4.43 -6.70 25.41
N PHE A 14 5.75 -6.54 25.38
CA PHE A 14 6.44 -5.35 24.86
C PHE A 14 7.36 -5.69 23.68
N LYS A 15 6.91 -6.58 22.80
CA LYS A 15 7.60 -6.85 21.53
C LYS A 15 7.75 -5.56 20.72
N ILE A 16 8.94 -5.36 20.18
CA ILE A 16 9.25 -4.23 19.28
C ILE A 16 8.41 -4.32 18.00
N THR A 17 8.11 -5.55 17.55
CA THR A 17 7.29 -5.80 16.37
C THR A 17 5.81 -5.90 16.79
N PRO A 18 4.91 -5.10 16.18
CA PRO A 18 3.49 -5.18 16.46
C PRO A 18 2.91 -6.52 15.99
N ASP A 19 2.08 -7.12 16.85
CA ASP A 19 1.36 -8.36 16.55
C ASP A 19 -0.08 -8.03 16.08
N PRO A 20 -0.47 -8.41 14.85
CA PRO A 20 -1.81 -8.14 14.32
C PRO A 20 -2.94 -8.77 15.14
N ASP A 21 -2.70 -9.87 15.85
CA ASP A 21 -3.71 -10.57 16.64
C ASP A 21 -4.12 -9.78 17.89
N TYR A 22 -3.27 -8.82 18.30
CA TYR A 22 -3.51 -7.91 19.41
C TYR A 22 -4.02 -6.53 18.96
N PHE A 23 -4.49 -6.39 17.71
CA PHE A 23 -4.99 -5.13 17.19
C PHE A 23 -6.26 -4.67 17.95
N PHE A 24 -6.12 -3.60 18.73
CA PHE A 24 -7.25 -2.93 19.36
C PHE A 24 -7.87 -1.90 18.40
N GLU A 25 -9.03 -2.23 17.86
CA GLU A 25 -9.82 -1.32 17.02
C GLU A 25 -10.40 -0.16 17.83
N SER A 26 -9.62 0.91 18.02
CA SER A 26 -10.21 2.16 18.50
C SER A 26 -11.24 2.68 17.48
N LEU A 27 -12.18 3.53 17.94
CA LEU A 27 -13.16 4.16 17.05
C LEU A 27 -12.49 4.93 15.89
N THR A 28 -11.34 5.55 16.14
CA THR A 28 -10.57 6.28 15.14
C THR A 28 -9.95 5.32 14.11
N HIS A 29 -9.39 4.20 14.56
CA HIS A 29 -8.83 3.18 13.67
C HIS A 29 -9.90 2.56 12.77
N ARG A 30 -11.08 2.26 13.32
CA ARG A 30 -12.21 1.74 12.54
C ARG A 30 -12.69 2.74 11.49
N LYS A 31 -12.79 4.03 11.82
CA LYS A 31 -13.15 5.07 10.85
C LYS A 31 -12.13 5.17 9.71
N ALA A 32 -10.84 5.16 10.03
CA ALA A 32 -9.78 5.20 9.03
C ALA A 32 -9.81 3.97 8.12
N LYS A 33 -10.00 2.77 8.67
CA LYS A 33 -10.15 1.54 7.89
C LYS A 33 -11.38 1.58 6.98
N ASN A 34 -12.54 1.99 7.49
CA ASN A 34 -13.76 2.11 6.68
C ASN A 34 -13.61 3.13 5.55
N LEU A 35 -12.83 4.20 5.76
CA LEU A 35 -12.50 5.17 4.72
C LEU A 35 -11.67 4.50 3.60
N LEU A 36 -10.63 3.75 3.95
CA LEU A 36 -9.83 2.98 2.97
C LEU A 36 -10.69 2.01 2.16
N GLU A 37 -11.54 1.25 2.85
CA GLU A 37 -12.48 0.32 2.20
C GLU A 37 -13.42 1.06 1.25
N TYR A 38 -14.01 2.17 1.69
CA TYR A 38 -14.87 2.99 0.85
C TYR A 38 -14.14 3.48 -0.41
N THR A 39 -12.92 4.01 -0.29
CA THR A 39 -12.13 4.53 -1.41
C THR A 39 -11.89 3.46 -2.47
N ILE A 40 -11.48 2.25 -2.08
CA ILE A 40 -11.16 1.20 -3.06
C ILE A 40 -12.41 0.73 -3.84
N TYR A 41 -13.59 0.83 -3.21
CA TYR A 41 -14.87 0.51 -3.86
C TYR A 41 -15.42 1.66 -4.70
N SER A 42 -15.27 2.91 -4.25
CA SER A 42 -15.78 4.12 -4.92
C SER A 42 -15.02 4.46 -6.22
N LYS A 43 -13.85 3.85 -6.44
CA LYS A 43 -12.96 4.14 -7.57
C LYS A 43 -12.44 5.59 -7.59
N GLU A 44 -12.41 6.24 -6.44
CA GLU A 44 -11.78 7.55 -6.28
C GLU A 44 -10.26 7.39 -6.19
N GLY A 45 -9.51 8.24 -6.89
CA GLY A 45 -8.11 7.96 -7.25
C GLY A 45 -7.09 7.97 -6.11
N PHE A 46 -7.30 8.77 -5.06
CA PHE A 46 -6.36 8.94 -3.95
C PHE A 46 -7.06 8.91 -2.60
N CYS A 47 -6.50 8.19 -1.62
CA CYS A 47 -6.85 8.33 -0.20
C CYS A 47 -5.61 8.63 0.65
N VAL A 48 -5.72 9.64 1.51
CA VAL A 48 -4.63 10.05 2.41
C VAL A 48 -5.07 9.92 3.85
N ILE A 49 -4.30 9.17 4.65
CA ILE A 49 -4.47 9.10 6.10
C ILE A 49 -3.42 10.00 6.77
N ILE A 50 -3.89 10.99 7.52
CA ILE A 50 -3.03 11.93 8.26
C ILE A 50 -3.19 11.68 9.76
N GLY A 51 -2.10 11.80 10.50
CA GLY A 51 -2.08 11.67 11.95
C GLY A 51 -0.66 11.80 12.48
N GLU A 52 -0.51 12.13 13.76
CA GLU A 52 0.79 12.28 14.41
C GLU A 52 1.58 10.95 14.44
N PRO A 53 2.92 10.99 14.58
CA PRO A 53 3.71 9.79 14.82
C PRO A 53 3.18 8.97 16.01
N GLY A 54 3.12 7.64 15.89
CA GLY A 54 2.62 6.76 16.96
C GLY A 54 1.09 6.62 17.05
N THR A 55 0.31 7.28 16.19
CA THR A 55 -1.16 7.17 16.17
C THR A 55 -1.70 5.86 15.57
N GLY A 56 -0.82 4.97 15.09
CA GLY A 56 -1.19 3.64 14.57
C GLY A 56 -1.60 3.62 13.10
N LYS A 57 -1.21 4.62 12.29
CA LYS A 57 -1.47 4.67 10.83
C LYS A 57 -0.99 3.41 10.11
N THR A 58 0.28 3.05 10.28
CA THR A 58 0.87 1.81 9.74
C THR A 58 0.12 0.57 10.21
N THR A 59 -0.34 0.54 11.47
CA THR A 59 -1.11 -0.58 12.01
C THR A 59 -2.47 -0.71 11.31
N VAL A 60 -3.17 0.40 11.08
CA VAL A 60 -4.43 0.41 10.30
C VAL A 60 -4.19 -0.04 8.88
N LEU A 61 -3.15 0.45 8.20
CA LEU A 61 -2.79 0.04 6.84
C LEU A 61 -2.50 -1.46 6.76
N LYS A 62 -1.71 -2.01 7.70
CA LYS A 62 -1.43 -3.45 7.77
C LYS A 62 -2.70 -4.27 8.00
N LYS A 63 -3.59 -3.83 8.90
CA LYS A 63 -4.87 -4.50 9.15
C LYS A 63 -5.76 -4.48 7.91
N PHE A 64 -5.87 -3.33 7.25
CA PHE A 64 -6.59 -3.18 5.98
C PHE A 64 -6.05 -4.12 4.90
N LEU A 65 -4.72 -4.14 4.68
CA LEU A 65 -4.08 -5.02 3.70
C LEU A 65 -4.29 -6.51 4.02
N SER A 66 -4.30 -6.90 5.30
CA SER A 66 -4.55 -8.29 5.71
C SER A 66 -5.98 -8.77 5.46
N GLU A 67 -6.93 -7.85 5.32
CA GLU A 67 -8.34 -8.13 5.08
C GLU A 67 -8.77 -7.72 3.66
N LEU A 68 -7.79 -7.41 2.81
CA LEU A 68 -8.04 -6.97 1.45
C LEU A 68 -8.72 -8.11 0.66
N PRO A 69 -9.85 -7.85 -0.02
CA PRO A 69 -10.56 -8.90 -0.76
C PRO A 69 -9.72 -9.48 -1.90
N GLU A 70 -9.95 -10.74 -2.26
CA GLU A 70 -9.16 -11.47 -3.28
C GLU A 70 -9.20 -10.84 -4.69
N ASN A 71 -10.22 -10.03 -4.98
CA ASN A 71 -10.33 -9.29 -6.23
C ASN A 71 -9.48 -8.00 -6.24
N PHE A 72 -8.68 -7.75 -5.20
CA PHE A 72 -7.71 -6.67 -5.18
C PHE A 72 -6.28 -7.22 -5.12
N ILE A 73 -5.36 -6.49 -5.73
CA ILE A 73 -3.93 -6.72 -5.65
C ILE A 73 -3.26 -5.43 -5.19
N ALA A 74 -2.28 -5.52 -4.30
CA ALA A 74 -1.62 -4.36 -3.72
C ALA A 74 -0.13 -4.37 -4.02
N ALA A 75 0.41 -3.21 -4.38
CA ALA A 75 1.84 -2.92 -4.28
C ALA A 75 2.07 -2.04 -3.05
N THR A 76 2.95 -2.45 -2.14
CA THR A 76 3.14 -1.73 -0.86
C THR A 76 4.56 -1.16 -0.76
N ILE A 77 4.67 0.14 -0.52
CA ILE A 77 5.94 0.85 -0.38
C ILE A 77 6.06 1.36 1.05
N TYR A 78 6.92 0.73 1.85
CA TYR A 78 7.18 1.14 3.24
C TYR A 78 8.31 2.15 3.37
N ASN A 79 9.29 2.14 2.45
CA ASN A 79 10.36 3.12 2.40
C ASN A 79 10.20 3.96 1.13
N PRO A 80 9.57 5.14 1.22
CA PRO A 80 9.20 5.91 0.05
C PRO A 80 10.30 6.92 -0.37
N MET A 81 11.46 6.93 0.29
CA MET A 81 12.65 7.71 -0.09
C MET A 81 13.33 7.11 -1.33
N LEU A 82 12.62 7.11 -2.45
CA LEU A 82 13.04 6.53 -3.73
C LEU A 82 13.08 7.63 -4.78
N SER A 83 14.06 7.56 -5.68
CA SER A 83 14.01 8.32 -6.93
C SER A 83 12.83 7.86 -7.81
N PRO A 84 12.39 8.67 -8.80
CA PRO A 84 11.29 8.27 -9.68
C PRO A 84 11.50 6.92 -10.38
N GLU A 85 12.73 6.61 -10.81
CA GLU A 85 13.05 5.34 -11.45
C GLU A 85 13.00 4.17 -10.47
N GLU A 86 13.57 4.34 -9.28
CA GLU A 86 13.52 3.32 -8.22
C GLU A 86 12.07 3.03 -7.80
N PHE A 87 11.26 4.08 -7.63
CA PHE A 87 9.84 3.95 -7.32
C PHE A 87 9.11 3.09 -8.36
N LEU A 88 9.29 3.36 -9.65
CA LEU A 88 8.66 2.58 -10.71
C LEU A 88 9.16 1.12 -10.74
N LYS A 89 10.46 0.88 -10.51
CA LYS A 89 11.02 -0.48 -10.41
C LYS A 89 10.47 -1.23 -9.20
N THR A 90 10.35 -0.55 -8.05
CA THR A 90 9.71 -1.10 -6.84
C THR A 90 8.26 -1.49 -7.10
N LEU A 91 7.49 -0.71 -7.88
CA LEU A 91 6.14 -1.12 -8.28
C LEU A 91 6.15 -2.41 -9.11
N LEU A 92 7.10 -2.57 -10.05
CA LEU A 92 7.24 -3.83 -10.79
C LEU A 92 7.58 -4.99 -9.85
N ASP A 93 8.48 -4.79 -8.89
CA ASP A 93 8.86 -5.80 -7.90
C ASP A 93 7.66 -6.24 -7.05
N GLU A 94 6.92 -5.27 -6.50
CA GLU A 94 5.75 -5.48 -5.66
C GLU A 94 4.61 -6.20 -6.41
N PHE A 95 4.37 -5.83 -7.67
CA PHE A 95 3.42 -6.53 -8.55
C PHE A 95 3.98 -7.83 -9.15
N LYS A 96 5.24 -8.19 -8.84
CA LYS A 96 5.94 -9.39 -9.33
C LYS A 96 6.05 -9.46 -10.85
N ILE A 97 6.26 -8.31 -11.48
CA ILE A 97 6.43 -8.16 -12.92
C ILE A 97 7.93 -8.28 -13.25
N PRO A 98 8.37 -9.25 -14.06
CA PRO A 98 9.79 -9.41 -14.37
C PRO A 98 10.30 -8.33 -15.35
N TYR A 99 11.50 -7.81 -15.09
CA TYR A 99 12.19 -6.84 -15.93
C TYR A 99 13.72 -7.04 -15.94
N ASN A 100 14.39 -6.47 -16.94
CA ASN A 100 15.85 -6.44 -17.04
C ASN A 100 16.40 -5.24 -16.25
N LYS A 101 17.61 -5.34 -15.68
CA LYS A 101 18.20 -4.26 -14.86
C LYS A 101 18.28 -2.91 -15.59
N ASP A 102 18.59 -2.94 -16.88
CA ASP A 102 18.76 -1.77 -17.75
C ASP A 102 17.45 -1.36 -18.46
N ILE A 103 16.29 -1.77 -17.94
CA ILE A 103 14.99 -1.44 -18.51
C ILE A 103 14.78 0.07 -18.57
N SER A 104 14.30 0.55 -19.71
CA SER A 104 13.97 1.97 -19.88
C SER A 104 12.66 2.34 -19.17
N LYS A 105 12.51 3.60 -18.77
CA LYS A 105 11.25 4.11 -18.18
C LYS A 105 10.03 3.79 -19.04
N ASN A 106 10.12 3.96 -20.35
CA ASN A 106 9.02 3.67 -21.28
C ASN A 106 8.63 2.19 -21.25
N GLU A 107 9.59 1.28 -21.14
CA GLU A 107 9.32 -0.15 -21.02
C GLU A 107 8.72 -0.51 -19.65
N ILE A 108 9.15 0.15 -18.57
CA ILE A 108 8.53 -0.01 -17.25
C ILE A 108 7.06 0.38 -17.31
N LEU A 109 6.75 1.59 -17.81
CA LEU A 109 5.38 2.06 -17.93
C LEU A 109 4.54 1.15 -18.82
N LYS A 110 5.09 0.68 -19.95
CA LYS A 110 4.40 -0.27 -20.84
C LYS A 110 4.07 -1.58 -20.13
N LYS A 111 5.02 -2.16 -19.40
CA LYS A 111 4.82 -3.39 -18.61
C LYS A 111 3.78 -3.21 -17.53
N LEU A 112 3.83 -2.08 -16.81
CA LEU A 112 2.87 -1.76 -15.76
C LEU A 112 1.47 -1.62 -16.35
N SER A 113 1.28 -0.82 -17.40
CA SER A 113 -0.02 -0.67 -18.07
C SER A 113 -0.57 -2.00 -18.55
N GLN A 114 0.24 -2.82 -19.23
CA GLN A 114 -0.19 -4.14 -19.69
C GLN A 114 -0.64 -5.03 -18.53
N PHE A 115 0.14 -5.08 -17.44
CA PHE A 115 -0.22 -5.86 -16.26
C PHE A 115 -1.54 -5.38 -15.64
N LEU A 116 -1.72 -4.06 -15.51
CA LEU A 116 -2.94 -3.49 -14.92
C LEU A 116 -4.17 -3.78 -15.79
N GLU A 117 -4.05 -3.70 -17.11
CA GLU A 117 -5.10 -4.06 -18.05
C GLU A 117 -5.46 -5.55 -17.97
N GLU A 118 -4.46 -6.44 -17.93
CA GLU A 118 -4.66 -7.89 -17.76
C GLU A 118 -5.40 -8.18 -16.45
N LYS A 119 -5.01 -7.53 -15.34
CA LYS A 119 -5.65 -7.72 -14.03
C LYS A 119 -7.07 -7.17 -14.02
N LEU A 120 -7.32 -6.04 -14.68
CA LEU A 120 -8.68 -5.52 -14.87
C LEU A 120 -9.57 -6.51 -15.62
N TRP A 121 -9.06 -7.15 -16.67
CA TRP A 121 -9.80 -8.17 -17.44
C TRP A 121 -10.07 -9.45 -16.65
N GLU A 122 -9.19 -9.79 -15.70
CA GLU A 122 -9.40 -10.85 -14.70
C GLU A 122 -10.43 -10.47 -13.61
N GLY A 123 -11.00 -9.26 -13.67
CA GLY A 123 -11.91 -8.74 -12.65
C GLY A 123 -11.20 -8.29 -11.36
N LYS A 124 -9.87 -8.15 -11.40
CA LYS A 124 -9.05 -7.66 -10.29
C LYS A 124 -8.83 -6.16 -10.38
N ARG A 125 -8.56 -5.55 -9.24
CA ARG A 125 -8.24 -4.12 -9.11
C ARG A 125 -6.89 -3.93 -8.43
N ALA A 126 -6.06 -3.05 -8.97
CA ALA A 126 -4.75 -2.76 -8.40
C ALA A 126 -4.80 -1.53 -7.49
N ILE A 127 -4.15 -1.63 -6.34
CA ILE A 127 -3.94 -0.54 -5.39
C ILE A 127 -2.43 -0.35 -5.13
N ILE A 128 -2.00 0.88 -4.96
CA ILE A 128 -0.63 1.23 -4.54
C ILE A 128 -0.74 1.84 -3.15
N VAL A 129 -0.17 1.17 -2.14
CA VAL A 129 -0.15 1.67 -0.76
C VAL A 129 1.23 2.22 -0.43
N ILE A 130 1.29 3.47 0.01
CA ILE A 130 2.54 4.14 0.37
C ILE A 130 2.47 4.52 1.85
N ASP A 131 3.35 3.92 2.66
CA ASP A 131 3.54 4.34 4.05
C ASP A 131 4.58 5.47 4.13
N GLU A 132 4.47 6.30 5.16
CA GLU A 132 5.36 7.46 5.39
C GLU A 132 5.49 8.39 4.16
N ALA A 133 4.43 8.52 3.35
CA ALA A 133 4.44 9.22 2.07
C ALA A 133 4.97 10.68 2.13
N GLN A 134 4.95 11.33 3.30
CA GLN A 134 5.58 12.63 3.51
C GLN A 134 7.11 12.63 3.33
N LEU A 135 7.75 11.46 3.31
CA LEU A 135 9.18 11.28 3.04
C LEU A 135 9.50 11.13 1.55
N MET A 136 8.49 11.08 0.67
CA MET A 136 8.71 10.99 -0.77
C MET A 136 9.40 12.26 -1.30
N PRO A 137 10.41 12.11 -2.18
CA PRO A 137 10.93 13.23 -2.96
C PRO A 137 9.83 13.85 -3.83
N PHE A 138 9.91 15.16 -4.06
CA PHE A 138 8.92 15.89 -4.83
C PHE A 138 8.81 15.37 -6.27
N GLU A 139 9.94 15.02 -6.89
CA GLU A 139 10.00 14.45 -8.23
C GLU A 139 9.28 13.10 -8.30
N THR A 140 9.33 12.30 -7.22
CA THR A 140 8.67 11.00 -7.13
C THR A 140 7.16 11.16 -6.89
N LEU A 141 6.73 12.20 -6.15
CA LEU A 141 5.31 12.58 -6.06
C LEU A 141 4.75 13.01 -7.42
N GLU A 142 5.52 13.74 -8.22
CA GLU A 142 5.11 14.06 -9.60
C GLU A 142 5.00 12.80 -10.47
N GLU A 143 5.92 11.84 -10.32
CA GLU A 143 5.81 10.55 -11.01
C GLU A 143 4.56 9.77 -10.59
N LEU A 144 4.25 9.73 -9.29
CA LEU A 144 3.02 9.14 -8.75
C LEU A 144 1.77 9.81 -9.32
N ARG A 145 1.76 11.15 -9.41
CA ARG A 145 0.68 11.93 -10.04
C ARG A 145 0.53 11.55 -11.52
N LEU A 146 1.61 11.38 -12.26
CA LEU A 146 1.55 10.95 -13.66
C LEU A 146 1.00 9.53 -13.80
N LEU A 147 1.42 8.59 -12.95
CA LEU A 147 0.88 7.22 -12.93
C LEU A 147 -0.63 7.17 -12.65
N SER A 148 -1.14 8.01 -11.75
CA SER A 148 -2.58 8.08 -11.45
C SER A 148 -3.43 8.51 -12.66
N ASN A 149 -2.81 9.08 -13.70
CA ASN A 149 -3.49 9.41 -14.95
C ASN A 149 -3.58 8.24 -15.92
N ILE A 150 -3.00 7.08 -15.61
CA ILE A 150 -3.14 5.88 -16.44
C ILE A 150 -4.59 5.39 -16.35
N GLU A 151 -5.28 5.45 -17.48
CA GLU A 151 -6.69 5.07 -17.62
C GLU A 151 -6.92 4.32 -18.92
N THR A 152 -7.88 3.41 -18.90
CA THR A 152 -8.58 3.01 -20.13
C THR A 152 -9.59 4.11 -20.45
N GLY A 153 -10.05 4.24 -21.70
CA GLY A 153 -11.03 5.27 -22.10
C GLY A 153 -12.38 5.25 -21.35
N LYS A 154 -12.54 4.41 -20.32
CA LYS A 154 -13.71 4.32 -19.44
C LYS A 154 -13.37 4.25 -17.94
N GLU A 155 -12.19 3.76 -17.53
CA GLU A 155 -11.86 3.52 -16.11
C GLU A 155 -10.37 3.74 -15.79
N LYS A 156 -10.10 4.28 -14.58
CA LYS A 156 -8.75 4.35 -13.99
C LYS A 156 -8.19 2.94 -13.74
N LEU A 157 -6.90 2.75 -14.04
CA LEU A 157 -6.23 1.45 -13.92
C LEU A 157 -5.59 1.23 -12.54
N VAL A 158 -5.38 2.29 -11.75
CA VAL A 158 -4.72 2.24 -10.44
C VAL A 158 -5.44 3.13 -9.45
N GLN A 159 -5.49 2.69 -8.19
CA GLN A 159 -5.87 3.48 -7.02
C GLN A 159 -4.67 3.63 -6.08
N ILE A 160 -4.55 4.76 -5.41
CA ILE A 160 -3.42 5.09 -4.53
C ILE A 160 -3.93 5.39 -3.11
#